data_AF-A0A4Q2RQQ6-F1
#
_entry.id   AF-A0A4Q2RQQ6-F1
#
_cell.length_a   1.000
_cell.length_b   1.000
_cell.length_c   1.000
_cell.angle_alpha   90.00
_cell.angle_beta   90.00
_cell.angle_gamma   90.00
#
_symmetry.space_group_name_H-M   'P 1'
#
loop_
_entity.id
_entity.type
_entity.pdbx_description
1 polymer ?
#
loop_
_entity_poly.entity_id
_entity_poly.type
_entity_poly.pdbx_seq_one_letter_code
_entity_poly.pdbx_strand_id
1 'polypeptide(L)'
;MFGIGLPELALIAFFGVVLMGPDKLPGLAKQLAQGLKAAKRMGDSVRDDLRTSLGDDYADLELRDLNPREMVRRQVQEILAERDEAEDDTDDDEDEYDHDYDVDPITTPAASPERKTA
;
A
#
# COMPACT_ATOMS: atom_id res chain seq x y z
N MET A 1 -4.29 -14.28 -4.74
CA MET A 1 -3.46 -14.40 -3.52
C MET A 1 -3.41 -13.01 -2.87
N PHE A 2 -3.65 -12.92 -1.57
CA PHE A 2 -3.79 -11.69 -0.74
C PHE A 2 -4.28 -10.43 -1.48
N GLY A 3 -5.60 -10.30 -1.63
CA GLY A 3 -6.25 -9.06 -2.08
C GLY A 3 -6.25 -8.00 -0.97
N ILE A 4 -5.06 -7.54 -0.59
CA ILE A 4 -4.83 -6.50 0.41
C ILE A 4 -4.57 -5.21 -0.36
N GLY A 5 -5.52 -4.28 -0.32
CA GLY A 5 -5.32 -2.93 -0.82
C GLY A 5 -4.61 -2.04 0.19
N LEU A 6 -4.38 -0.80 -0.20
CA LEU A 6 -3.89 0.25 0.69
C LEU A 6 -4.72 0.41 1.98
N PRO A 7 -6.07 0.38 1.97
CA PRO A 7 -6.84 0.53 3.21
C PRO A 7 -6.69 -0.67 4.16
N GLU A 8 -6.66 -1.90 3.65
CA GLU A 8 -6.42 -3.10 4.47
C GLU A 8 -5.01 -3.09 5.07
N LEU A 9 -4.01 -2.64 4.30
CA LEU A 9 -2.64 -2.52 4.78
C LEU A 9 -2.53 -1.46 5.89
N ALA A 10 -3.23 -0.32 5.74
CA ALA A 10 -3.30 0.71 6.78
C ALA A 10 -3.96 0.17 8.07
N LEU A 11 -5.01 -0.65 7.95
CA LEU A 11 -5.67 -1.29 9.09
C LEU A 11 -4.71 -2.26 9.82
N ILE A 12 -3.98 -3.09 9.07
CA ILE A 12 -2.98 -4.01 9.64
C ILE A 12 -1.86 -3.22 10.32
N ALA A 13 -1.37 -2.15 9.69
CA ALA A 13 -0.35 -1.29 10.27
C ALA A 13 -0.84 -0.62 11.56
N PHE A 14 -2.09 -0.15 11.59
CA PHE A 14 -2.72 0.40 12.78
C PHE A 14 -2.74 -0.61 13.93
N PHE A 15 -3.22 -1.83 13.69
CA PHE A 15 -3.17 -2.89 14.70
C PHE A 15 -1.74 -3.23 15.12
N GLY A 16 -0.80 -3.32 14.18
CA GLY A 16 0.61 -3.56 14.48
C GLY A 16 1.21 -2.48 15.39
N VAL A 17 0.87 -1.22 15.15
CA VAL A 17 1.27 -0.07 15.98
C VAL A 17 0.62 -0.12 17.36
N VAL A 18 -0.66 -0.46 17.45
CA VAL A 18 -1.37 -0.56 18.74
C VAL A 18 -0.83 -1.71 19.59
N LEU A 19 -0.58 -2.88 19.00
CA LEU A 19 -0.10 -4.06 19.72
C LEU A 19 1.36 -3.91 20.19
N MET A 20 2.23 -3.37 19.33
CA MET A 20 3.67 -3.30 19.59
C MET A 20 4.12 -1.95 20.17
N GLY A 21 3.38 -0.89 19.86
CA GLY A 21 3.70 0.51 20.16
C GLY A 21 4.40 1.21 18.99
N PRO A 22 4.04 2.48 18.67
CA PRO A 22 4.64 3.25 17.58
C PRO A 22 6.14 3.49 17.79
N ASP A 23 6.60 3.53 19.04
CA ASP A 23 8.01 3.75 19.37
C ASP A 23 8.89 2.51 19.14
N LYS A 24 8.30 1.31 19.21
CA LYS A 24 9.05 0.04 19.14
C LYS A 24 9.22 -0.46 17.71
N LEU A 25 8.21 -0.27 16.87
CA LEU A 25 8.23 -0.65 15.45
C LEU A 25 9.43 -0.12 14.66
N PRO A 26 9.78 1.19 14.69
CA PRO A 26 10.93 1.70 13.95
C PRO A 26 12.25 1.12 14.47
N GLY A 27 12.32 0.80 15.77
CA GLY A 27 13.46 0.11 16.37
C GLY A 27 13.62 -1.30 15.81
N LEU A 28 12.54 -2.10 15.79
CA LEU A 28 12.53 -3.45 15.23
C LEU A 28 12.85 -3.45 13.73
N ALA A 29 12.26 -2.54 12.97
CA ALA A 29 12.53 -2.42 11.54
C ALA A 29 14.01 -2.11 11.27
N LYS A 30 14.63 -1.23 12.05
CA LYS A 30 16.07 -0.94 11.96
C LYS A 30 16.92 -2.17 12.25
N GLN A 31 16.58 -2.96 13.27
CA GLN A 31 17.31 -4.18 13.62
C GLN A 31 17.21 -5.23 12.50
N LEU A 32 16.02 -5.46 11.96
CA LEU A 32 15.81 -6.34 10.82
C LEU A 32 16.56 -5.86 9.58
N ALA A 33 16.51 -4.57 9.28
CA ALA A 33 17.23 -3.98 8.15
C ALA A 33 18.76 -4.14 8.30
N GLN A 34 19.29 -3.96 9.52
CA GLN A 34 20.69 -4.21 9.82
C GLN A 34 21.06 -5.68 9.66
N GLY A 35 20.19 -6.61 10.10
CA GLY A 35 20.35 -8.04 9.92
C GLY A 35 20.37 -8.45 8.44
N LEU A 36 19.42 -7.96 7.65
CA LEU A 36 19.38 -8.19 6.20
C LEU A 36 20.61 -7.61 5.49
N LYS A 37 21.08 -6.43 5.90
CA LYS A 37 22.30 -5.82 5.36
C LYS A 37 23.55 -6.63 5.71
N ALA A 38 23.61 -7.18 6.91
CA ALA A 38 24.69 -8.07 7.34
C ALA A 38 24.66 -9.39 6.56
N ALA A 39 23.48 -9.99 6.40
CA ALA A 39 23.29 -11.21 5.60
C ALA A 39 23.70 -11.00 4.14
N LYS A 40 23.32 -9.86 3.53
CA LYS A 40 23.76 -9.50 2.18
C LYS A 40 25.29 -9.44 2.08
N ARG A 41 25.94 -8.76 3.02
CA ARG A 41 27.41 -8.65 3.05
C ARG A 41 28.08 -10.00 3.21
N MET A 42 27.53 -10.88 4.05
CA MET A 42 28.04 -12.25 4.20
C MET A 42 27.91 -13.03 2.89
N GLY A 43 26.78 -12.93 2.19
CA GLY A 43 26.61 -13.54 0.87
C GLY A 43 27.62 -13.01 -0.15
N ASP A 44 27.84 -11.69 -0.18
CA ASP A 44 28.82 -11.05 -1.05
C ASP A 44 30.27 -11.52 -0.73
N SER A 45 30.63 -11.66 0.55
CA SER A 45 31.96 -12.15 0.97
C SER A 45 32.18 -13.64 0.65
N VAL A 46 31.19 -14.49 0.93
CA VAL A 46 31.23 -15.91 0.57
C VAL A 46 31.42 -16.06 -0.93
N ARG A 47 30.69 -15.26 -1.72
CA ARG A 47 30.83 -15.23 -3.17
C ARG A 47 32.25 -14.85 -3.62
N ASP A 48 32.85 -13.83 -3.01
CA ASP A 48 34.23 -13.41 -3.32
C ASP A 48 35.26 -14.50 -2.97
N ASP A 49 35.03 -15.23 -1.87
CA ASP A 49 35.88 -16.36 -1.47
C ASP A 49 35.75 -17.55 -2.44
N LEU A 50 34.52 -17.88 -2.88
CA LEU A 50 34.30 -18.91 -3.90
C LEU A 50 34.94 -18.53 -5.25
N ARG A 51 34.83 -17.26 -5.65
CA ARG A 51 35.47 -16.74 -6.87
C ARG A 51 36.99 -16.88 -6.83
N THR A 52 37.60 -16.57 -5.69
CA THR A 52 39.05 -16.65 -5.50
C THR A 52 39.54 -18.09 -5.46
N SER A 53 38.72 -19.02 -4.97
CA SER A 53 39.13 -20.41 -4.71
C SER A 53 38.80 -21.39 -5.85
N LEU A 54 37.71 -21.16 -6.60
CA LEU A 54 37.21 -22.09 -7.63
C LEU A 54 37.26 -21.56 -9.07
N GLY A 55 37.64 -20.28 -9.27
CA GLY A 55 37.74 -19.66 -10.59
C GLY A 55 36.41 -19.06 -11.09
N ASP A 56 36.50 -18.21 -12.13
CA ASP A 56 35.40 -17.36 -12.63
C ASP A 56 34.18 -18.17 -13.14
N ASP A 57 34.34 -19.47 -13.42
CA ASP A 57 33.32 -20.34 -14.04
C ASP A 57 32.08 -20.61 -13.14
N TYR A 58 32.20 -20.51 -11.81
CA TYR A 58 31.07 -20.74 -10.89
C TYR A 58 30.44 -19.45 -10.36
N ALA A 59 31.12 -18.31 -10.50
CA ALA A 59 30.61 -17.04 -10.03
C ALA A 59 29.40 -16.59 -10.88
N ASP A 60 29.49 -16.67 -12.21
CA ASP A 60 28.50 -16.07 -13.13
C ASP A 60 27.10 -16.70 -13.11
N LEU A 61 26.97 -17.95 -12.60
CA LEU A 61 25.69 -18.66 -12.52
C LEU A 61 24.76 -18.08 -11.44
N GLU A 62 25.28 -17.34 -10.45
CA GLU A 62 24.49 -16.81 -9.32
C GLU A 62 24.24 -15.28 -9.39
N LEU A 63 24.90 -14.49 -10.27
CA LEU A 63 24.73 -13.02 -10.31
C LEU A 63 23.68 -12.48 -11.26
N ARG A 64 23.43 -13.15 -12.38
CA ARG A 64 22.53 -12.61 -13.42
C ARG A 64 21.08 -12.51 -12.93
N ASP A 65 20.75 -13.10 -11.78
CA ASP A 65 19.37 -13.32 -11.35
C ASP A 65 18.98 -12.66 -10.01
N LEU A 66 19.88 -11.99 -9.28
CA LEU A 66 19.59 -11.48 -7.92
C LEU A 66 19.97 -9.99 -7.69
N ASN A 67 19.60 -9.09 -8.60
CA ASN A 67 19.72 -7.64 -8.35
C ASN A 67 18.41 -7.03 -7.81
N PRO A 68 18.24 -6.87 -6.48
CA PRO A 68 16.98 -6.45 -5.88
C PRO A 68 16.55 -5.02 -6.25
N ARG A 69 17.50 -4.13 -6.62
CA ARG A 69 17.18 -2.76 -7.05
C ARG A 69 16.47 -2.72 -8.40
N GLU A 70 16.83 -3.60 -9.33
CA GLU A 70 16.19 -3.70 -10.65
C GLU A 70 14.74 -4.18 -10.50
N MET A 71 14.49 -5.18 -9.66
CA MET A 71 13.15 -5.69 -9.38
C MET A 71 12.23 -4.64 -8.77
N VAL A 72 12.68 -3.97 -7.70
CA VAL A 72 11.87 -2.92 -7.02
C VAL A 72 11.60 -1.77 -7.98
N ARG A 73 12.58 -1.38 -8.81
CA ARG A 73 12.39 -0.30 -9.78
C ARG A 73 11.32 -0.65 -10.81
N ARG A 74 11.30 -1.88 -11.32
CA ARG A 74 10.29 -2.33 -12.30
C ARG A 74 8.89 -2.34 -11.70
N GLN A 75 8.72 -2.90 -10.50
CA GLN A 75 7.43 -2.93 -9.80
C GLN A 75 6.92 -1.54 -9.42
N VAL A 76 7.80 -0.64 -8.98
CA VAL A 76 7.41 0.74 -8.68
C VAL A 76 6.99 1.46 -9.96
N GLN A 77 7.72 1.30 -11.07
CA GLN A 77 7.36 1.90 -12.35
C GLN A 77 6.02 1.37 -12.90
N GLU A 78 5.76 0.07 -12.75
CA GLU A 78 4.50 -0.56 -13.14
C GLU A 78 3.31 0.01 -12.35
N ILE A 79 3.44 0.16 -11.02
CA ILE A 79 2.39 0.75 -10.18
C ILE A 79 2.17 2.23 -10.47
N LEU A 80 3.23 3.00 -10.73
CA LEU A 80 3.07 4.41 -11.11
C LEU A 80 2.41 4.55 -12.49
N ALA A 81 2.76 3.71 -13.46
CA ALA A 81 2.15 3.72 -14.78
C ALA A 81 0.65 3.35 -14.72
N GLU A 82 0.29 2.33 -13.93
CA GLU A 82 -1.12 1.94 -13.72
C GLU A 82 -1.92 3.02 -12.98
N ARG A 83 -1.26 3.83 -12.14
CA ARG A 83 -1.89 4.97 -11.47
C ARG A 83 -2.09 6.16 -12.42
N ASP A 84 -1.09 6.50 -13.23
CA ASP A 84 -1.20 7.59 -14.20
C ASP A 84 -2.28 7.28 -15.27
N GLU A 85 -2.46 6.00 -15.65
CA GLU A 85 -3.55 5.56 -16.53
C GLU A 85 -4.94 5.65 -15.86
N ALA A 86 -5.03 5.50 -14.53
CA ALA A 86 -6.30 5.62 -13.80
C ALA A 86 -6.69 7.06 -13.47
N GLU A 87 -5.75 8.03 -13.54
CA GLU A 87 -6.01 9.45 -13.33
C GLU A 87 -6.45 10.16 -14.64
N ASP A 88 -6.11 9.63 -15.83
CA ASP A 88 -6.51 10.18 -17.15
C ASP A 88 -8.01 9.97 -17.49
N ASP A 89 -8.67 8.99 -16.88
CA ASP A 89 -10.10 8.71 -17.08
C ASP A 89 -11.05 9.61 -16.22
N THR A 90 -10.53 10.49 -15.36
CA THR A 90 -11.36 11.29 -14.43
C THR A 90 -11.52 12.78 -14.76
N ASP A 91 -10.89 13.30 -15.81
CA ASP A 91 -10.93 14.74 -16.16
C ASP A 91 -11.92 15.10 -17.29
N ASP A 92 -12.74 14.17 -17.80
CA ASP A 92 -13.62 14.41 -18.98
C ASP A 92 -15.15 14.32 -18.73
N ASP A 93 -15.64 14.27 -17.49
CA ASP A 93 -17.10 14.36 -17.20
C ASP A 93 -17.47 15.73 -16.57
N GLU A 94 -17.29 16.83 -17.31
CA GLU A 94 -18.10 18.05 -17.14
C GLU A 94 -19.39 17.95 -17.98
N ASP A 95 -20.29 17.03 -17.66
CA ASP A 95 -21.63 17.02 -18.28
C ASP A 95 -22.74 17.05 -17.22
N GLU A 96 -23.23 18.27 -17.00
CA GLU A 96 -24.64 18.63 -16.77
C GLU A 96 -25.42 17.89 -15.66
N TYR A 97 -25.27 18.38 -14.42
CA TYR A 97 -26.25 18.14 -13.35
C TYR A 97 -27.52 18.97 -13.59
N ASP A 98 -28.48 18.44 -14.37
CA ASP A 98 -29.85 18.96 -14.36
C ASP A 98 -30.62 18.32 -13.20
N HIS A 99 -30.58 19.01 -12.05
CA HIS A 99 -31.12 18.55 -10.78
C HIS A 99 -32.58 18.98 -10.64
N ASP A 100 -33.48 18.44 -11.47
CA ASP A 100 -34.94 18.58 -11.31
C ASP A 100 -35.40 17.69 -10.14
N TYR A 101 -35.32 18.25 -8.93
CA TYR A 101 -35.95 17.68 -7.76
C TYR A 101 -37.17 18.53 -7.44
N ASP A 102 -38.33 18.10 -7.93
CA ASP A 102 -39.61 18.45 -7.33
C ASP A 102 -39.61 17.90 -5.90
N VAL A 103 -39.21 18.75 -4.96
CA VAL A 103 -39.33 18.48 -3.53
C VAL A 103 -40.81 18.59 -3.19
N ASP A 104 -41.51 17.46 -3.14
CA ASP A 104 -42.81 17.38 -2.48
C ASP A 104 -42.64 17.94 -1.04
N PRO A 105 -43.41 18.96 -0.63
CA PRO A 105 -43.34 19.43 0.74
C PRO A 105 -43.78 18.29 1.65
N ILE A 106 -42.84 17.85 2.48
CA ILE A 106 -43.05 16.95 3.61
C ILE A 106 -44.19 17.51 4.47
N THR A 107 -45.41 17.04 4.24
CA THR A 107 -46.55 17.32 5.10
C THR A 107 -46.39 16.46 6.35
N THR A 108 -46.13 17.11 7.48
CA THR A 108 -46.14 16.51 8.83
C THR A 108 -46.46 17.61 9.84
N PRO A 109 -47.33 17.37 10.84
CA PRO A 109 -48.75 17.06 10.76
C PRO A 109 -49.59 18.23 11.36
N ALA A 110 -50.84 18.39 10.93
CA ALA A 110 -51.77 19.29 11.61
C ALA A 110 -52.11 18.71 13.00
N ALA A 111 -51.52 19.29 14.05
CA ALA A 111 -51.96 19.06 15.42
C ALA A 111 -53.40 19.57 15.57
N SER A 112 -54.35 18.64 15.71
CA SER A 112 -55.74 18.94 16.03
C SER A 112 -55.85 19.44 17.47
N PRO A 113 -56.43 20.62 17.74
CA PRO A 113 -56.75 21.06 19.08
C PRO A 113 -58.23 20.78 19.35
N GLU A 114 -58.56 19.64 19.95
CA GLU A 114 -59.89 19.45 20.52
C GLU A 114 -59.88 19.55 22.04
N ARG A 115 -60.84 20.35 22.49
CA ARG A 115 -61.00 20.92 23.82
C ARG A 115 -61.77 19.94 24.72
N LYS A 116 -61.37 19.91 25.99
CA LYS A 116 -62.21 20.06 27.20
C LYS A 116 -63.67 19.54 27.16
N THR A 117 -63.92 18.47 27.92
CA THR A 117 -65.10 18.30 28.81
C THR A 117 -64.63 17.45 30.00
N ALA A 118 -64.49 18.02 31.20
CA ALA A 118 -65.53 18.13 32.24
C ALA A 118 -65.96 16.74 32.78
#